data_AF-A0AAI9UJY6-F1
#
_entry.id   AF-A0AAI9UJY6-F1
#
_cell.length_a   1.000
_cell.length_b   1.000
_cell.length_c   1.000
_cell.angle_alpha   90.00
_cell.angle_beta   90.00
_cell.angle_gamma   90.00
#
_symmetry.space_group_name_H-M   'P 1'
#
loop_
_entity.id
_entity.type
_entity.pdbx_description
1 polymer ?
#
loop_
_entity_poly.entity_id
_entity_poly.type
_entity_poly.pdbx_seq_one_letter_code
_entity_poly.pdbx_strand_id
1 'polypeptide(L)'
;MGKNDKKPADKKDGGKSAGGKKGAKGESDDKGGKAAKGAQSINVRHILCEKHAKKEEALAKLRDGTKFDEVAREFSEDKARQGGALGWKTKGSLDPKFEDVAFALSASTTASPVYGEAKTEFGYHIIMVEGRK
;
A
#
# COMPACT_ATOMS: atom_id res chain seq x y z
N MET A 1 11.23 -10.64 62.04
CA MET A 1 12.04 -10.98 60.84
C MET A 1 11.39 -10.42 59.58
N GLY A 2 11.24 -9.10 59.50
CA GLY A 2 10.57 -8.43 58.40
C GLY A 2 11.55 -7.92 57.34
N LYS A 3 11.18 -8.18 56.09
CA LYS A 3 11.29 -7.30 54.91
C LYS A 3 12.68 -6.95 54.38
N ASN A 4 12.89 -7.43 53.15
CA ASN A 4 13.76 -6.95 52.08
C ASN A 4 14.04 -5.44 52.10
N ASP A 5 15.33 -5.10 51.96
CA ASP A 5 15.79 -3.84 51.38
C ASP A 5 16.65 -4.15 50.15
N LYS A 6 16.16 -3.70 48.99
CA LYS A 6 16.77 -3.89 47.67
C LYS A 6 16.72 -2.57 46.90
N LYS A 7 17.88 -1.93 46.70
CA LYS A 7 18.30 -1.10 45.54
C LYS A 7 19.68 -0.46 45.80
N PRO A 8 20.40 0.10 44.80
CA PRO A 8 20.38 -0.06 43.33
C PRO A 8 21.78 -0.20 42.66
N ALA A 9 21.78 -0.24 41.31
CA ALA A 9 22.80 0.29 40.38
C ALA A 9 24.04 -0.60 40.11
N ASP A 10 24.59 -0.77 38.90
CA ASP A 10 24.41 -0.03 37.63
C ASP A 10 25.08 -0.79 36.45
N LYS A 11 24.63 -0.44 35.22
CA LYS A 11 25.26 -0.64 33.88
C LYS A 11 25.13 -2.04 33.26
N LYS A 12 24.74 -2.17 31.99
CA LYS A 12 25.19 -1.39 30.83
C LYS A 12 24.24 -1.60 29.63
N ASP A 13 23.89 -0.49 28.99
CA ASP A 13 23.77 -0.23 27.54
C ASP A 13 23.27 -1.33 26.57
N GLY A 14 22.28 -0.95 25.73
CA GLY A 14 22.22 -1.41 24.33
C GLY A 14 20.92 -2.06 23.85
N GLY A 15 20.17 -1.32 23.03
CA GLY A 15 19.71 -1.84 21.72
C GLY A 15 18.42 -2.71 21.64
N LYS A 16 17.31 -2.03 21.30
CA LYS A 16 16.50 -2.22 20.07
C LYS A 16 15.83 -3.57 19.74
N SER A 17 14.51 -3.44 19.51
CA SER A 17 13.62 -4.22 18.61
C SER A 17 13.23 -5.66 18.96
N ALA A 18 11.92 -5.93 19.00
CA ALA A 18 11.21 -6.47 17.83
C ALA A 18 9.72 -6.71 18.16
N GLY A 19 8.88 -5.73 17.82
CA GLY A 19 7.45 -5.94 17.61
C GLY A 19 7.24 -6.64 16.27
N GLY A 20 6.40 -7.67 16.27
CA GLY A 20 6.27 -8.61 15.17
C GLY A 20 5.72 -8.04 13.86
N LYS A 21 5.94 -8.77 12.78
CA LYS A 21 4.93 -8.94 11.73
C LYS A 21 5.22 -10.21 10.92
N LYS A 22 4.34 -11.19 11.14
CA LYS A 22 4.07 -12.31 10.26
C LYS A 22 3.62 -11.73 8.90
N GLY A 23 4.31 -12.08 7.82
CA GLY A 23 4.01 -11.56 6.49
C GLY A 23 4.80 -12.29 5.40
N ALA A 24 4.27 -13.45 5.00
CA ALA A 24 4.44 -14.16 3.74
C ALA A 24 5.68 -13.84 2.89
N LYS A 25 6.67 -14.73 2.98
CA LYS A 25 7.63 -15.01 1.92
C LYS A 25 6.90 -15.85 0.86
N GLY A 26 6.47 -15.20 -0.21
CA GLY A 26 6.00 -15.84 -1.44
C GLY A 26 7.05 -15.63 -2.51
N GLU A 27 7.91 -16.63 -2.67
CA GLU A 27 8.78 -16.82 -3.82
C GLU A 27 7.92 -17.50 -4.89
N SER A 28 7.87 -16.93 -6.10
CA SER A 28 7.43 -17.65 -7.29
C SER A 28 8.09 -17.08 -8.54
N ASP A 29 8.50 -18.04 -9.35
CA ASP A 29 9.41 -18.03 -10.48
C ASP A 29 8.79 -17.48 -11.78
N ASP A 30 9.70 -17.18 -12.70
CA ASP A 30 9.62 -16.80 -14.11
C ASP A 30 8.47 -17.37 -14.98
N LYS A 31 7.73 -16.51 -15.70
CA LYS A 31 7.53 -16.64 -17.18
C LYS A 31 6.62 -15.55 -17.80
N GLY A 32 7.15 -14.89 -18.84
CA GLY A 32 6.42 -14.66 -20.11
C GLY A 32 5.65 -13.34 -20.29
N GLY A 33 6.25 -12.38 -20.99
CA GLY A 33 5.50 -11.28 -21.61
C GLY A 33 6.36 -10.07 -21.99
N LYS A 34 6.93 -10.07 -23.20
CA LYS A 34 7.58 -8.91 -23.83
C LYS A 34 6.60 -7.72 -23.85
N ALA A 35 6.81 -6.73 -22.98
CA ALA A 35 6.38 -5.34 -23.22
C ALA A 35 7.18 -4.40 -22.32
N ALA A 36 8.03 -3.61 -22.99
CA ALA A 36 8.89 -2.53 -22.50
C ALA A 36 9.83 -2.87 -21.34
N LYS A 37 11.04 -2.31 -21.40
CA LYS A 37 12.08 -2.39 -20.37
C LYS A 37 11.65 -1.53 -19.17
N GLY A 38 10.56 -1.94 -18.52
CA GLY A 38 9.82 -1.22 -17.49
C GLY A 38 10.11 -1.74 -16.10
N ALA A 39 9.89 -0.89 -15.11
CA ALA A 39 10.12 -1.15 -13.69
C ALA A 39 9.75 -2.59 -13.29
N GLN A 40 10.70 -3.30 -12.68
CA GLN A 40 10.48 -4.62 -12.13
C GLN A 40 9.56 -4.57 -10.90
N SER A 41 9.52 -3.42 -10.21
CA SER A 41 8.66 -3.21 -9.06
C SER A 41 8.09 -1.80 -9.02
N ILE A 42 6.82 -1.69 -8.64
CA ILE A 42 6.11 -0.44 -8.46
C ILE A 42 5.62 -0.33 -7.03
N ASN A 43 5.86 0.80 -6.37
CA ASN A 43 5.25 1.11 -5.10
C ASN A 43 3.86 1.67 -5.36
N VAL A 44 2.84 0.91 -5.00
CA VAL A 44 1.45 1.23 -5.34
C VAL A 44 0.60 1.35 -4.09
N ARG A 45 -0.41 2.20 -4.25
CA ARG A 45 -1.46 2.45 -3.29
C ARG A 45 -2.79 2.28 -4.00
N HIS A 46 -3.78 1.72 -3.33
CA HIS A 46 -5.10 1.60 -3.91
C HIS A 46 -6.23 1.91 -2.94
N ILE A 47 -7.38 2.22 -3.50
CA ILE A 47 -8.65 2.32 -2.80
C ILE A 47 -9.56 1.29 -3.45
N LEU A 48 -9.91 0.25 -2.70
CA LEU A 48 -10.90 -0.73 -3.14
C LEU A 48 -12.27 -0.29 -2.67
N CYS A 49 -13.21 -0.16 -3.59
CA CYS A 49 -14.61 0.05 -3.29
C CYS A 49 -15.45 -1.01 -4.04
N GLU A 50 -16.20 -1.82 -3.31
CA GLU A 50 -17.13 -2.79 -3.91
C GLU A 50 -18.28 -2.08 -4.63
N LYS A 51 -18.68 -0.90 -4.13
CA LYS A 51 -19.79 -0.10 -4.67
C LYS A 51 -19.29 1.04 -5.56
N HIS A 52 -19.96 1.23 -6.71
CA HIS A 52 -19.70 2.37 -7.58
C HIS A 52 -19.88 3.71 -6.85
N ALA A 53 -20.93 3.84 -6.06
CA ALA A 53 -21.21 5.05 -5.28
C ALA A 53 -20.03 5.44 -4.35
N LYS A 54 -19.48 4.49 -3.58
CA LYS A 54 -18.33 4.75 -2.71
C LYS A 54 -17.10 5.22 -3.49
N LYS A 55 -16.86 4.62 -4.66
CA LYS A 55 -15.76 5.00 -5.55
C LYS A 55 -15.95 6.43 -6.07
N GLU A 56 -17.17 6.84 -6.41
CA GLU A 56 -17.44 8.21 -6.84
C GLU A 56 -17.26 9.23 -5.69
N GLU A 57 -17.67 8.89 -4.48
CA GLU A 57 -17.41 9.73 -3.30
C GLU A 57 -15.91 9.86 -3.01
N ALA A 58 -15.15 8.76 -3.10
CA ALA A 58 -13.70 8.77 -2.96
C ALA A 58 -13.04 9.66 -4.03
N LEU A 59 -13.47 9.55 -5.29
CA LEU A 59 -12.97 10.41 -6.38
C LEU A 59 -13.33 11.88 -6.15
N ALA A 60 -14.52 12.18 -5.64
CA ALA A 60 -14.90 13.55 -5.29
C ALA A 60 -13.97 14.14 -4.24
N LYS A 61 -13.63 13.38 -3.18
CA LYS A 61 -12.66 13.79 -2.15
C LYS A 61 -11.25 14.00 -2.72
N LEU A 62 -10.81 13.12 -3.61
CA LEU A 62 -9.51 13.27 -4.29
C LEU A 62 -9.47 14.53 -5.16
N ARG A 63 -10.58 14.84 -5.86
CA ARG A 63 -10.72 16.07 -6.67
C ARG A 63 -10.76 17.34 -5.84
N ASP A 64 -11.32 17.26 -4.64
CA ASP A 64 -11.31 18.35 -3.65
C ASP A 64 -9.89 18.66 -3.12
N GLY A 65 -8.91 17.80 -3.40
CA GLY A 65 -7.53 17.92 -2.94
C GLY A 65 -7.26 17.20 -1.62
N THR A 66 -8.18 16.33 -1.19
CA THR A 66 -7.93 15.44 -0.03
C THR A 66 -6.82 14.46 -0.37
N LYS A 67 -5.90 14.22 0.57
CA LYS A 67 -4.81 13.28 0.38
C LYS A 67 -5.34 11.86 0.19
N PHE A 68 -4.70 11.12 -0.68
CA PHE A 68 -5.12 9.76 -1.00
C PHE A 68 -5.08 8.80 0.20
N ASP A 69 -4.14 8.95 1.15
CA ASP A 69 -4.17 8.15 2.41
C ASP A 69 -5.46 8.34 3.19
N GLU A 70 -5.94 9.58 3.30
CA GLU A 70 -7.12 9.91 4.09
C GLU A 70 -8.35 9.32 3.42
N VAL A 71 -8.50 9.54 2.11
CA VAL A 71 -9.60 8.95 1.33
C VAL A 71 -9.55 7.42 1.38
N ALA A 72 -8.37 6.82 1.27
CA ALA A 72 -8.22 5.38 1.39
C ALA A 72 -8.59 4.86 2.80
N ARG A 73 -8.31 5.62 3.85
CA ARG A 73 -8.69 5.24 5.22
C ARG A 73 -10.20 5.25 5.43
N GLU A 74 -10.89 6.18 4.81
CA GLU A 74 -12.34 6.34 4.95
C GLU A 74 -13.14 5.42 4.01
N PHE A 75 -12.70 5.30 2.75
CA PHE A 75 -13.49 4.67 1.68
C PHE A 75 -12.98 3.31 1.25
N SER A 76 -11.69 3.00 1.46
CA SER A 76 -11.14 1.73 1.00
C SER A 76 -11.64 0.58 1.88
N GLU A 77 -11.99 -0.53 1.23
CA GLU A 77 -12.34 -1.79 1.88
C GLU A 77 -11.10 -2.70 2.03
N ASP A 78 -10.02 -2.39 1.31
CA ASP A 78 -8.71 -3.01 1.48
C ASP A 78 -7.64 -2.03 1.96
N LYS A 79 -6.77 -2.49 2.87
CA LYS A 79 -5.62 -1.71 3.38
C LYS A 79 -5.97 -0.31 3.90
N ALA A 80 -7.23 -0.06 4.27
CA ALA A 80 -7.73 1.24 4.73
C ALA A 80 -6.87 1.81 5.86
N ARG A 81 -6.55 0.99 6.88
CA ARG A 81 -5.68 1.38 8.00
C ARG A 81 -4.29 1.87 7.57
N GLN A 82 -3.78 1.39 6.44
CA GLN A 82 -2.48 1.77 5.88
C GLN A 82 -2.60 2.91 4.84
N GLY A 83 -3.77 3.55 4.72
CA GLY A 83 -4.04 4.53 3.68
C GLY A 83 -4.00 3.92 2.29
N GLY A 84 -4.41 2.65 2.14
CA GLY A 84 -4.41 1.96 0.85
C GLY A 84 -3.05 1.47 0.38
N ALA A 85 -1.99 1.65 1.18
CA ALA A 85 -0.63 1.33 0.76
C ALA A 85 -0.44 -0.19 0.63
N LEU A 86 -0.24 -0.66 -0.59
CA LEU A 86 0.11 -2.05 -0.90
C LEU A 86 1.63 -2.26 -0.81
N GLY A 87 2.40 -1.19 -0.96
CA GLY A 87 3.86 -1.19 -0.96
C GLY A 87 4.43 -1.57 -2.32
N TRP A 88 5.69 -2.02 -2.32
CA TRP A 88 6.38 -2.46 -3.53
C TRP A 88 5.81 -3.78 -4.02
N LYS A 89 5.32 -3.77 -5.26
CA LYS A 89 4.76 -4.91 -5.97
C LYS A 89 5.54 -5.16 -7.24
N THR A 90 5.88 -6.41 -7.48
CA THR A 90 6.57 -6.82 -8.71
C THR A 90 5.56 -7.00 -9.83
N LYS A 91 6.03 -6.79 -11.07
CA LYS A 91 5.24 -7.12 -12.25
C LYS A 91 4.84 -8.61 -12.23
N GLY A 92 3.60 -8.93 -12.53
CA GLY A 92 3.00 -10.27 -12.46
C GLY A 92 2.48 -10.70 -11.08
N SER A 93 2.63 -9.88 -10.03
CA SER A 93 2.12 -10.19 -8.68
C SER A 93 0.71 -9.65 -8.39
N LEU A 94 0.17 -8.84 -9.31
CA LEU A 94 -1.11 -8.17 -9.19
C LEU A 94 -2.05 -8.60 -10.32
N ASP A 95 -3.33 -8.29 -10.14
CA ASP A 95 -4.36 -8.51 -11.15
C ASP A 95 -3.98 -7.82 -12.46
N PRO A 96 -4.07 -8.46 -13.64
CA PRO A 96 -3.56 -7.89 -14.89
C PRO A 96 -4.24 -6.56 -15.25
N LYS A 97 -5.53 -6.38 -14.92
CA LYS A 97 -6.24 -5.11 -15.11
C LYS A 97 -5.76 -4.02 -14.17
N PHE A 98 -5.44 -4.39 -12.93
CA PHE A 98 -4.88 -3.45 -11.96
C PHE A 98 -3.47 -3.04 -12.38
N GLU A 99 -2.67 -4.04 -12.74
CA GLU A 99 -1.29 -3.87 -13.14
C GLU A 99 -1.16 -2.97 -14.35
N ASP A 100 -1.94 -3.23 -15.41
CA ASP A 100 -1.89 -2.44 -16.65
C ASP A 100 -2.12 -0.94 -16.37
N VAL A 101 -3.14 -0.63 -15.55
CA VAL A 101 -3.41 0.74 -15.11
C VAL A 101 -2.27 1.29 -14.24
N ALA A 102 -1.79 0.52 -13.25
CA ALA A 102 -0.70 0.96 -12.38
C ALA A 102 0.57 1.30 -13.17
N PHE A 103 0.94 0.44 -14.12
CA PHE A 103 2.10 0.65 -15.00
C PHE A 103 1.87 1.77 -16.01
N ALA A 104 0.64 1.99 -16.48
CA ALA A 104 0.29 3.09 -17.37
C ALA A 104 0.32 4.48 -16.69
N LEU A 105 0.08 4.54 -15.37
CA LEU A 105 0.19 5.78 -14.61
C LEU A 105 1.65 6.29 -14.61
N SER A 106 1.92 7.44 -13.99
CA SER A 106 3.29 7.85 -13.62
C SER A 106 3.46 7.82 -12.10
N ALA A 107 4.71 7.84 -11.62
CA ALA A 107 4.96 7.98 -10.19
C ALA A 107 4.53 9.39 -9.74
N SER A 108 3.77 9.46 -8.65
CA SER A 108 3.14 10.69 -8.13
C SER A 108 3.14 10.68 -6.60
N THR A 109 2.59 11.72 -5.99
CA THR A 109 2.59 11.88 -4.52
C THR A 109 1.17 11.95 -3.98
N THR A 110 0.97 11.72 -2.68
CA THR A 110 -0.37 11.80 -2.07
C THR A 110 -0.99 13.19 -2.09
N ALA A 111 -0.18 14.24 -2.24
CA ALA A 111 -0.63 15.64 -2.38
C ALA A 111 -1.04 16.01 -3.82
N SER A 112 -0.45 15.36 -4.82
CA SER A 112 -0.87 15.47 -6.22
C SER A 112 -0.92 14.06 -6.82
N PRO A 113 -1.94 13.27 -6.42
CA PRO A 113 -2.00 11.87 -6.77
C PRO A 113 -2.43 11.73 -8.22
N VAL A 114 -1.59 11.06 -9.02
CA VAL A 114 -1.99 10.58 -10.34
C VAL A 114 -2.57 9.20 -10.14
N TYR A 115 -3.90 9.12 -10.24
CA TYR A 115 -4.63 7.90 -10.03
C TYR A 115 -5.32 7.41 -11.29
N GLY A 116 -5.48 6.09 -11.39
CA GLY A 116 -6.17 5.40 -12.46
C GLY A 116 -7.22 4.46 -11.89
N GLU A 117 -8.23 4.15 -12.71
CA GLU A 117 -9.36 3.34 -12.29
C GLU A 117 -9.25 1.96 -12.94
N ALA A 118 -9.34 0.90 -12.14
CA ALA A 118 -9.39 -0.47 -12.63
C ALA A 118 -10.62 -1.18 -12.03
N LYS A 119 -11.36 -1.88 -12.88
CA LYS A 119 -12.46 -2.73 -12.43
C LYS A 119 -12.03 -4.19 -12.45
N THR A 120 -12.03 -4.81 -11.29
CA THR A 120 -11.72 -6.23 -11.10
C THR A 120 -12.97 -6.97 -10.62
N GLU A 121 -12.84 -8.26 -10.33
CA GLU A 121 -13.90 -9.05 -9.71
C GLU A 121 -14.20 -8.63 -8.26
N PHE A 122 -13.25 -7.97 -7.58
CA PHE A 122 -13.43 -7.45 -6.22
C PHE A 122 -14.17 -6.11 -6.20
N GLY A 123 -14.30 -5.43 -7.35
CA GLY A 123 -14.98 -4.15 -7.47
C GLY A 123 -14.14 -3.09 -8.18
N TYR A 124 -14.26 -1.86 -7.71
CA TYR A 124 -13.59 -0.70 -8.28
C TYR A 124 -12.33 -0.37 -7.49
N HIS A 125 -11.19 -0.38 -8.17
CA HIS A 125 -9.90 0.01 -7.63
C HIS A 125 -9.51 1.36 -8.17
N ILE A 126 -9.21 2.29 -7.28
CA ILE A 126 -8.52 3.53 -7.62
C ILE A 126 -7.06 3.28 -7.27
N ILE A 127 -6.17 3.42 -8.24
CA ILE A 127 -4.77 3.01 -8.15
C ILE A 127 -3.91 4.24 -8.25
N MET A 128 -2.92 4.38 -7.37
CA MET A 128 -1.89 5.40 -7.44
C MET A 128 -0.52 4.75 -7.33
N VAL A 129 0.46 5.32 -8.03
CA VAL A 129 1.84 4.87 -7.95
C VAL A 129 2.68 5.94 -7.27
N GLU A 130 3.38 5.57 -6.20
CA GLU A 130 4.30 6.44 -5.46
C GLU A 130 5.75 6.29 -5.96
N GLY A 131 6.10 5.15 -6.58
CA GLY A 131 7.46 4.92 -7.08
C GLY A 131 7.55 3.72 -8.02
N ARG A 132 8.61 3.68 -8.85
CA ARG A 132 8.85 2.64 -9.87
C ARG A 132 10.35 2.35 -9.91
N LYS A 133 10.77 1.09 -9.93
CA LYS A 133 12.17 0.66 -10.07
C LYS A 133 12.32 -0.56 -10.96
#